data_AF-A0A2V7WUJ1-F1
#
_entry.id   AF-A0A2V7WUJ1-F1
#
_cell.length_a   1.000
_cell.length_b   1.000
_cell.length_c   1.000
_cell.angle_alpha   90.00
_cell.angle_beta   90.00
_cell.angle_gamma   90.00
#
_symmetry.space_group_name_H-M   'P 1'
#
loop_
_entity.id
_entity.type
_entity.pdbx_description
1 polymer ?
#
loop_
_entity_poly.entity_id
_entity_poly.type
_entity_poly.pdbx_seq_one_letter_code
_entity_poly.pdbx_strand_id
1 'polypeptide(L)'
;MSPTETIQKDGVKREISVEIPAEEVSRETEAIVQKYQKVARLPGFRAGHVPPSIIRQRFKEDLKSDVVEALVPRYFRKEAEKQGLVPVSQPRVTDLHIHEGEPLRFKASFEIMPEIKVEGYKELRAEHPAIEVKDEEVEEALNSVREQHATYTSVEGRPLQDGDFAQASMDGRPKQAEDKTQPVHMDEVLIEIGGKNTVPEFSENLR
;
A
#
# COMPACT_ATOMS: atom_id res chain seq x y z
N MET A 1 34.35 -7.96 -21.01
CA MET A 1 33.40 -8.47 -19.98
C MET A 1 33.78 -9.91 -19.73
N SER A 2 34.22 -10.20 -18.50
CA SER A 2 34.63 -11.54 -18.05
C SER A 2 33.42 -12.34 -17.57
N PRO A 3 33.50 -13.69 -17.50
CA PRO A 3 32.35 -14.57 -17.47
C PRO A 3 31.46 -14.37 -16.23
N THR A 4 30.16 -14.17 -16.48
CA THR A 4 29.12 -14.18 -15.45
C THR A 4 28.76 -15.63 -15.17
N GLU A 5 29.08 -16.11 -13.97
CA GLU A 5 28.68 -17.45 -13.53
C GLU A 5 27.36 -17.32 -12.76
N THR A 6 26.31 -17.98 -13.27
CA THR A 6 25.00 -18.04 -12.62
C THR A 6 24.89 -19.37 -11.90
N ILE A 7 24.85 -19.34 -10.57
CA ILE A 7 24.73 -20.54 -9.74
C ILE A 7 23.26 -20.62 -9.27
N GLN A 8 22.59 -21.72 -9.63
CA GLN A 8 21.27 -22.02 -9.08
C GLN A 8 21.43 -22.58 -7.67
N LYS A 9 20.88 -21.89 -6.67
CA LYS A 9 20.70 -22.43 -5.32
C LYS A 9 19.20 -22.57 -5.13
N ASP A 10 18.71 -23.79 -4.93
CA ASP A 10 17.35 -24.15 -4.50
C ASP A 10 16.16 -23.27 -4.98
N GLY A 11 15.38 -23.81 -5.92
CA GLY A 11 14.08 -23.26 -6.32
C GLY A 11 14.16 -21.87 -6.96
N VAL A 12 13.75 -20.86 -6.19
CA VAL A 12 13.62 -19.46 -6.62
C VAL A 12 14.87 -18.61 -6.41
N LYS A 13 15.86 -19.11 -5.66
CA LYS A 13 17.09 -18.36 -5.40
C LYS A 13 18.05 -18.48 -6.59
N ARG A 14 18.67 -17.36 -6.93
CA ARG A 14 19.67 -17.22 -7.98
C ARG A 14 20.84 -16.42 -7.44
N GLU A 15 22.04 -16.82 -7.83
CA GLU A 15 23.27 -16.10 -7.50
C GLU A 15 23.99 -15.78 -8.81
N ILE A 16 24.34 -14.51 -9.01
CA ILE A 16 25.19 -14.08 -10.13
C ILE A 16 26.51 -13.57 -9.61
N SER A 17 27.60 -14.03 -10.20
CA SER A 17 28.94 -13.50 -9.99
C SER A 17 29.27 -12.50 -11.10
N VAL A 18 29.58 -11.26 -10.73
CA VAL A 18 29.86 -10.18 -11.68
C VAL A 18 31.27 -9.65 -11.45
N GLU A 19 32.02 -9.54 -12.54
CA GLU A 19 33.35 -8.94 -12.58
C GLU A 19 33.33 -7.65 -13.40
N ILE A 20 33.67 -6.54 -12.76
CA ILE A 20 33.77 -5.22 -13.39
C ILE A 20 35.24 -4.93 -13.68
N PRO A 21 35.62 -4.61 -14.94
CA PRO A 21 37.00 -4.25 -15.28
C PRO A 21 37.53 -3.06 -14.49
N ALA A 22 38.83 -3.08 -14.16
CA ALA A 22 39.50 -2.01 -13.41
C ALA A 22 39.39 -0.63 -14.09
N GLU A 23 39.30 -0.59 -15.42
CA GLU A 23 39.11 0.65 -16.20
C GLU A 23 37.79 1.36 -15.86
N GLU A 24 36.68 0.62 -15.80
CA GLU A 24 35.37 1.19 -15.48
C GLU A 24 35.29 1.61 -14.01
N VAL A 25 35.92 0.83 -13.11
CA VAL A 25 36.07 1.20 -11.70
C VAL A 25 36.86 2.50 -11.55
N SER A 26 37.96 2.64 -12.27
CA SER A 26 38.81 3.85 -12.22
C SER A 26 38.06 5.07 -12.74
N ARG A 27 37.32 4.91 -13.85
CA ARG A 27 36.50 5.97 -14.45
C ARG A 27 35.40 6.45 -13.50
N GLU A 28 34.68 5.55 -12.83
CA GLU A 28 33.65 5.94 -11.87
C GLU A 28 34.28 6.58 -10.61
N THR A 29 35.42 6.07 -10.16
CA THR A 29 36.19 6.66 -9.05
C THR A 29 36.57 8.11 -9.37
N GLU A 30 37.04 8.40 -10.59
CA GLU A 30 37.34 9.77 -11.02
C GLU A 30 36.12 10.67 -11.03
N ALA A 31 34.98 10.18 -11.51
CA ALA A 31 33.72 10.92 -11.51
C ALA A 31 33.28 11.28 -10.08
N ILE A 32 33.41 10.35 -9.12
CA ILE A 32 33.07 10.58 -7.72
C ILE A 32 34.07 11.55 -7.07
N VAL A 33 35.37 11.41 -7.34
CA VAL A 33 36.39 12.36 -6.85
C VAL A 33 36.09 13.79 -7.33
N GLN A 34 35.67 13.97 -8.59
CA GLN A 34 35.25 15.29 -9.09
C GLN A 34 34.00 15.84 -8.39
N LYS A 35 33.05 14.97 -7.99
CA LYS A 35 31.90 15.38 -7.16
C LYS A 35 32.35 15.82 -5.77
N TYR A 36 33.23 15.05 -5.14
CA TYR A 36 33.82 15.40 -3.84
C TYR A 36 34.61 16.70 -3.91
N GLN A 37 35.36 16.97 -4.98
CA GLN A 37 36.08 18.23 -5.16
C GLN A 37 35.19 19.46 -5.03
N LYS A 38 33.97 19.40 -5.59
CA LYS A 38 33.02 20.51 -5.57
C LYS A 38 32.45 20.79 -4.18
N VAL A 39 32.33 19.75 -3.34
CA VAL A 39 31.65 19.81 -2.04
C VAL A 39 32.64 19.91 -0.87
N ALA A 40 33.85 19.35 -1.02
CA ALA A 40 34.82 19.23 0.05
C ALA A 40 35.35 20.60 0.51
N ARG A 41 35.29 20.82 1.83
CA ARG A 41 35.91 21.95 2.51
C ARG A 41 37.07 21.42 3.36
N LEU A 42 38.29 21.59 2.87
CA LEU A 42 39.50 21.18 3.59
C LEU A 42 40.28 22.41 4.09
N PRO A 43 40.83 22.39 5.32
CA PRO A 43 41.72 23.44 5.80
C PRO A 43 42.88 23.67 4.81
N GLY A 44 43.11 24.92 4.43
CA GLY A 44 44.19 25.30 3.50
C GLY A 44 43.81 25.36 2.01
N PHE A 45 42.62 24.90 1.63
CA PHE A 45 42.14 24.97 0.24
C PHE A 45 40.79 25.66 0.14
N ARG A 46 40.63 26.55 -0.85
CA ARG A 46 39.31 27.12 -1.17
C ARG A 46 38.38 26.02 -1.68
N ALA A 47 37.11 26.07 -1.28
CA ALA A 47 36.09 25.13 -1.73
C ALA A 47 36.11 24.98 -3.27
N GLY A 48 36.03 23.74 -3.78
CA GLY A 48 36.09 23.46 -5.21
C GLY A 48 37.49 23.31 -5.82
N HIS A 49 38.56 23.67 -5.11
CA HIS A 49 39.94 23.67 -5.65
C HIS A 49 40.91 22.80 -4.85
N VAL A 50 40.40 21.77 -4.19
CA VAL A 50 41.23 20.77 -3.52
C VAL A 50 41.80 19.81 -4.59
N PRO A 51 43.12 19.56 -4.63
CA PRO A 51 43.69 18.61 -5.57
C PRO A 51 43.12 17.19 -5.41
N PRO A 52 42.91 16.45 -6.52
CA PRO A 52 42.33 15.09 -6.47
C PRO A 52 43.13 14.13 -5.58
N SER A 53 44.45 14.25 -5.55
CA SER A 53 45.33 13.38 -4.74
C SER A 53 45.05 13.50 -3.25
N ILE A 54 44.77 14.72 -2.75
CA ILE A 54 44.46 14.97 -1.34
C ILE A 54 43.09 14.38 -0.97
N ILE A 55 42.11 14.48 -1.87
CA ILE A 55 40.79 13.89 -1.66
C ILE A 55 40.87 12.36 -1.63
N ARG A 56 41.59 11.74 -2.56
CA ARG A 56 41.80 10.29 -2.57
C ARG A 56 42.46 9.79 -1.28
N GLN A 57 43.41 10.55 -0.74
CA GLN A 57 44.09 10.20 0.50
C GLN A 57 43.18 10.36 1.72
N ARG A 58 42.38 11.44 1.78
CA ARG A 58 41.56 11.77 2.96
C ARG A 58 40.24 11.00 3.01
N PHE A 59 39.61 10.76 1.86
CA PHE A 59 38.28 10.15 1.73
C PHE A 59 38.36 8.76 1.10
N LYS A 60 39.45 8.03 1.32
CA LYS A 60 39.72 6.75 0.65
C LYS A 60 38.60 5.72 0.85
N GLU A 61 38.09 5.59 2.06
CA GLU A 61 37.03 4.63 2.39
C GLU A 61 35.65 5.07 1.88
N ASP A 62 35.34 6.36 2.01
CA ASP A 62 34.09 6.93 1.51
C ASP A 62 34.00 6.79 -0.02
N LEU A 63 35.08 7.13 -0.72
CA LEU A 63 35.15 6.95 -2.18
C LEU A 63 34.96 5.50 -2.59
N LYS A 64 35.54 4.55 -1.86
CA LYS A 64 35.36 3.12 -2.16
C LYS A 64 33.90 2.69 -1.96
N SER A 65 33.27 3.12 -0.87
CA SER A 65 31.87 2.81 -0.57
C SER A 65 30.94 3.39 -1.65
N ASP A 66 31.15 4.64 -2.03
CA ASP A 66 30.36 5.32 -3.08
C ASP A 66 30.54 4.67 -4.45
N VAL A 67 31.77 4.25 -4.80
CA VAL A 67 32.04 3.53 -6.05
C VAL A 67 31.30 2.19 -6.07
N VAL A 68 31.29 1.45 -4.96
CA VAL A 68 30.56 0.20 -4.82
C VAL A 68 29.05 0.45 -4.95
N GLU A 69 28.52 1.45 -4.25
CA GLU A 69 27.09 1.79 -4.27
C GLU A 69 26.62 2.26 -5.65
N ALA A 70 27.48 2.91 -6.43
CA ALA A 70 27.17 3.32 -7.80
C ALA A 70 27.27 2.16 -8.81
N LEU A 71 28.34 1.37 -8.74
CA LEU A 71 28.64 0.34 -9.75
C LEU A 71 27.84 -0.95 -9.55
N VAL A 72 27.70 -1.43 -8.31
CA VAL A 72 27.10 -2.74 -8.04
C VAL A 72 25.64 -2.81 -8.53
N PRO A 73 24.74 -1.86 -8.18
CA PRO A 73 23.36 -1.91 -8.66
C PRO A 73 23.24 -1.77 -10.19
N ARG A 74 24.11 -0.96 -10.80
CA ARG A 74 24.10 -0.70 -12.25
C ARG A 74 24.52 -1.95 -13.04
N TYR A 75 25.61 -2.60 -12.64
CA TYR A 75 26.08 -3.82 -13.30
C TYR A 75 25.20 -5.02 -12.99
N PHE A 76 24.67 -5.12 -11.76
CA PHE A 76 23.68 -6.12 -11.41
C PHE A 76 22.45 -6.06 -12.33
N ARG A 77 21.83 -4.88 -12.49
CA ARG A 77 20.67 -4.70 -13.37
C ARG A 77 20.98 -5.08 -14.81
N LYS A 78 22.12 -4.63 -15.32
CA LYS A 78 22.56 -4.91 -16.69
C LYS A 78 22.71 -6.42 -16.95
N GLU A 79 23.32 -7.16 -16.03
CA GLU A 79 23.48 -8.61 -16.19
C GLU A 79 22.18 -9.38 -15.93
N ALA A 80 21.35 -8.93 -14.98
CA ALA A 80 20.02 -9.51 -14.77
C ALA A 80 19.14 -9.38 -16.02
N GLU A 81 19.10 -8.19 -16.63
CA GLU A 81 18.37 -7.94 -17.89
C GLU A 81 18.91 -8.77 -19.05
N LYS A 82 20.24 -8.88 -19.20
CA LYS A 82 20.87 -9.69 -20.26
C LYS A 82 20.52 -11.18 -20.15
N GLN A 83 20.32 -11.67 -18.92
CA GLN A 83 19.90 -13.04 -18.67
C GLN A 83 18.36 -13.22 -18.64
N GLY A 84 17.59 -12.15 -18.83
CA GLY A 84 16.13 -12.18 -18.75
C GLY A 84 15.60 -12.50 -17.35
N LEU A 85 16.42 -12.30 -16.31
CA LEU A 85 16.05 -12.56 -14.92
C LEU A 85 15.34 -11.34 -14.35
N VAL A 86 14.10 -11.51 -13.89
CA VAL A 86 13.33 -10.47 -13.21
C VAL A 86 13.43 -10.70 -11.69
N PRO A 87 14.35 -10.01 -10.99
CA PRO A 87 14.46 -10.13 -9.55
C PRO A 87 13.20 -9.54 -8.88
N VAL A 88 12.60 -10.30 -7.97
CA VAL A 88 11.44 -9.86 -7.18
C VAL A 88 11.83 -9.26 -5.82
N SER A 89 13.08 -9.46 -5.41
CA SER A 89 13.64 -8.94 -4.16
C SER A 89 14.88 -8.07 -4.43
N GLN A 90 15.22 -7.23 -3.45
CA GLN A 90 16.49 -6.51 -3.50
C GLN A 90 17.64 -7.53 -3.37
N PRO A 91 18.63 -7.49 -4.29
CA PRO A 91 19.73 -8.44 -4.25
C PRO A 91 20.60 -8.22 -3.02
N ARG A 92 20.96 -9.31 -2.35
CA ARG A 92 21.95 -9.29 -1.28
C ARG A 92 23.33 -9.48 -1.89
N VAL A 93 24.15 -8.45 -1.79
CA VAL A 93 25.55 -8.50 -2.23
C VAL A 93 26.37 -9.28 -1.20
N THR A 94 27.11 -10.28 -1.66
CA THR A 94 28.04 -11.09 -0.88
C THR A 94 29.40 -11.09 -1.57
N ASP A 95 30.46 -11.40 -0.81
CA ASP A 95 31.79 -11.65 -1.38
C ASP A 95 32.36 -10.46 -2.19
N LEU A 96 32.12 -9.23 -1.72
CA LEU A 96 32.59 -8.00 -2.36
C LEU A 96 34.11 -7.85 -2.20
N HIS A 97 34.81 -7.89 -3.33
CA HIS A 97 36.24 -7.66 -3.42
C HIS A 97 36.51 -6.41 -4.24
N ILE A 98 37.11 -5.41 -3.58
CA ILE A 98 37.50 -4.14 -4.20
C ILE A 98 38.90 -3.72 -3.74
N HIS A 99 39.85 -3.76 -4.67
CA HIS A 99 41.20 -3.23 -4.49
C HIS A 99 41.48 -2.13 -5.52
N GLU A 100 42.36 -1.18 -5.17
CA GLU A 100 42.69 -0.08 -6.07
C GLU A 100 43.47 -0.61 -7.28
N GLY A 101 42.97 -0.32 -8.49
CA GLY A 101 43.61 -0.76 -9.74
C GLY A 101 43.29 -2.21 -10.12
N GLU A 102 42.47 -2.91 -9.33
CA GLU A 102 42.03 -4.27 -9.63
C GLU A 102 40.56 -4.30 -10.08
N PRO A 103 40.13 -5.34 -10.81
CA PRO A 103 38.72 -5.52 -11.14
C PRO A 103 37.89 -5.73 -9.87
N LEU A 104 36.71 -5.10 -9.83
CA LEU A 104 35.75 -5.27 -8.74
C LEU A 104 34.97 -6.56 -8.99
N ARG A 105 35.01 -7.48 -8.03
CA ARG A 105 34.24 -8.73 -8.06
C ARG A 105 33.19 -8.71 -6.97
N PHE A 106 31.97 -9.08 -7.29
CA PHE A 106 30.92 -9.26 -6.30
C PHE A 106 29.97 -10.39 -6.69
N LYS A 107 29.39 -11.04 -5.68
CA LYS A 107 28.28 -11.98 -5.86
C LYS A 107 27.00 -11.30 -5.42
N ALA A 108 25.92 -11.51 -6.16
CA ALA A 108 24.60 -11.02 -5.78
C ALA A 108 23.63 -12.19 -5.73
N SER A 109 23.06 -12.44 -4.55
CA SER A 109 21.97 -13.41 -4.39
C SER A 109 20.62 -12.70 -4.41
N PHE A 110 19.68 -13.23 -5.17
CA PHE A 110 18.34 -12.68 -5.33
C PHE A 110 17.34 -13.80 -5.60
N GLU A 111 16.07 -13.45 -5.50
CA GLU A 111 14.97 -14.37 -5.78
C GLU A 111 14.29 -13.95 -7.08
N ILE A 112 13.92 -14.94 -7.89
CA ILE A 112 13.16 -14.76 -9.13
C ILE A 112 11.74 -15.29 -8.94
N MET A 113 10.78 -14.68 -9.64
CA MET A 113 9.43 -15.23 -9.69
C MET A 113 9.49 -16.61 -10.37
N PRO A 114 9.00 -17.68 -9.72
CA PRO A 114 8.86 -18.95 -10.39
C PRO A 114 7.81 -18.85 -11.50
N GLU A 115 7.95 -19.68 -12.52
CA GLU A 115 6.92 -19.81 -13.54
C GLU A 115 5.71 -20.55 -12.94
N ILE A 116 4.62 -19.82 -12.70
CA ILE A 116 3.37 -20.39 -12.16
C ILE A 116 2.53 -20.91 -13.32
N LYS A 117 2.42 -22.24 -13.42
CA LYS A 117 1.50 -22.88 -14.37
C LYS A 117 0.15 -23.08 -13.68
N VAL A 118 -0.85 -22.29 -14.08
CA VAL A 118 -2.21 -22.41 -13.55
C VAL A 118 -2.95 -23.49 -14.33
N GLU A 119 -3.12 -24.65 -13.72
CA GLU A 119 -3.88 -25.79 -14.25
C GLU A 119 -5.21 -25.93 -13.46
N GLY A 120 -6.21 -26.61 -14.04
CA GLY A 120 -7.47 -26.92 -13.34
C GLY A 120 -8.51 -25.79 -13.24
N TYR A 121 -8.22 -24.57 -13.71
CA TYR A 121 -9.18 -23.45 -13.61
C TYR A 121 -10.49 -23.68 -14.39
N LYS A 122 -10.48 -24.53 -15.42
CA LYS A 122 -11.68 -24.89 -16.20
C LYS A 122 -12.61 -25.86 -15.47
N GLU A 123 -12.11 -26.55 -14.45
CA GLU A 123 -12.89 -27.48 -13.63
C GLU A 123 -13.58 -26.78 -12.46
N LEU A 124 -13.17 -25.54 -12.16
CA LEU A 124 -13.81 -24.71 -11.15
C LEU A 124 -15.20 -24.30 -11.62
N ARG A 125 -16.23 -24.81 -10.93
CA ARG A 125 -17.61 -24.37 -11.09
C ARG A 125 -17.96 -23.47 -9.91
N ALA A 126 -18.45 -22.28 -10.22
CA ALA A 126 -19.06 -21.38 -9.24
C ALA A 126 -20.58 -21.45 -9.40
N GLU A 127 -21.30 -21.50 -8.30
CA GLU A 127 -22.74 -21.36 -8.31
C GLU A 127 -23.09 -19.90 -8.59
N HIS A 128 -23.81 -19.65 -9.68
CA HIS A 128 -24.34 -18.34 -10.02
C HIS A 128 -25.84 -18.36 -9.74
N PRO A 129 -26.30 -17.86 -8.57
CA PRO A 129 -27.72 -17.75 -8.32
C PRO A 129 -28.32 -16.77 -9.32
N ALA A 130 -29.32 -17.22 -10.08
CA ALA A 130 -30.14 -16.33 -10.89
C ALA A 130 -31.00 -15.51 -9.93
N ILE A 131 -30.69 -14.21 -9.83
CA ILE A 131 -31.52 -13.26 -9.09
C ILE A 131 -32.52 -12.71 -10.10
N GLU A 132 -33.78 -13.08 -9.93
CA GLU A 132 -34.91 -12.48 -10.66
C GLU A 132 -35.57 -11.47 -9.73
N VAL A 133 -35.66 -10.22 -10.19
CA VAL A 133 -36.41 -9.17 -9.49
C VAL A 133 -37.88 -9.40 -9.79
N LYS A 134 -38.69 -9.57 -8.74
CA LYS A 134 -40.12 -9.77 -8.91
C LYS A 134 -40.86 -8.44 -8.99
N ASP A 135 -42.01 -8.44 -9.67
CA ASP A 135 -42.85 -7.24 -9.76
C ASP A 135 -43.28 -6.72 -8.37
N GLU A 136 -43.49 -7.62 -7.40
CA GLU A 136 -43.84 -7.22 -6.03
C GLU A 136 -42.72 -6.43 -5.33
N GLU A 137 -41.45 -6.78 -5.58
CA GLU A 137 -40.29 -6.05 -5.02
C GLU A 137 -40.17 -4.66 -5.64
N VAL A 138 -40.53 -4.53 -6.92
CA VAL A 138 -40.57 -3.24 -7.62
C VAL A 138 -41.70 -2.37 -7.08
N GLU A 139 -42.88 -2.94 -6.85
CA GLU A 139 -44.01 -2.22 -6.26
C GLU A 139 -43.71 -1.77 -4.82
N GLU A 140 -43.11 -2.63 -4.00
CA GLU A 140 -42.72 -2.30 -2.62
C GLU A 140 -41.68 -1.17 -2.60
N ALA A 141 -40.67 -1.24 -3.47
CA ALA A 141 -39.69 -0.17 -3.63
C ALA A 141 -40.34 1.15 -4.10
N LEU A 142 -41.26 1.08 -5.06
CA LEU A 142 -41.98 2.26 -5.56
C LEU A 142 -42.86 2.90 -4.48
N ASN A 143 -43.55 2.09 -3.67
CA ASN A 143 -44.35 2.58 -2.56
C ASN A 143 -43.48 3.21 -1.48
N SER A 144 -42.32 2.62 -1.14
CA SER A 144 -41.37 3.22 -0.20
C SER A 144 -40.89 4.60 -0.67
N VAL A 145 -40.60 4.75 -1.98
CA VAL A 145 -40.23 6.07 -2.55
C VAL A 145 -41.40 7.06 -2.46
N ARG A 146 -42.64 6.62 -2.71
CA ARG A 146 -43.83 7.49 -2.57
C ARG A 146 -44.03 7.95 -1.13
N GLU A 147 -43.86 7.07 -0.16
CA GLU A 147 -43.95 7.38 1.27
C GLU A 147 -42.87 8.38 1.70
N GLN A 148 -41.62 8.21 1.25
CA GLN A 148 -40.52 9.14 1.53
C GLN A 148 -40.79 10.56 0.99
N HIS A 149 -41.54 10.69 -0.10
CA HIS A 149 -41.92 11.96 -0.71
C HIS A 149 -43.32 12.46 -0.30
N ALA A 150 -43.99 11.79 0.63
CA ALA A 150 -45.29 12.21 1.12
C ALA A 150 -45.19 13.53 1.89
N THR A 151 -46.25 14.35 1.82
CA THR A 151 -46.37 15.58 2.61
C THR A 151 -47.34 15.34 3.76
N TYR A 152 -46.88 15.58 4.99
CA TYR A 152 -47.72 15.46 6.18
C TYR A 152 -48.63 16.69 6.33
N THR A 153 -49.91 16.45 6.59
CA THR A 153 -50.90 17.50 6.90
C THR A 153 -51.40 17.28 8.32
N SER A 154 -51.53 18.36 9.10
CA SER A 154 -52.05 18.26 10.46
C SER A 154 -53.52 17.83 10.44
N VAL A 155 -53.85 16.82 11.23
CA VAL A 155 -55.22 16.30 11.40
C VAL A 155 -55.67 16.59 12.82
N GLU A 156 -56.80 17.29 12.97
CA GLU A 156 -57.39 17.63 14.26
C GLU A 156 -58.73 16.90 14.46
N GLY A 157 -59.07 16.59 15.72
CA GLY A 157 -60.42 16.11 16.08
C GLY A 157 -60.65 14.59 16.00
N ARG A 158 -59.59 13.79 15.78
CA ARG A 158 -59.63 12.32 15.95
C ARG A 158 -58.40 11.82 16.72
N PRO A 159 -58.52 10.70 17.47
CA PRO A 159 -57.35 10.02 18.04
C PRO A 159 -56.40 9.52 16.94
N LEU A 160 -55.15 9.29 17.32
CA LEU A 160 -54.12 8.77 16.43
C LEU A 160 -54.47 7.33 16.01
N GLN A 161 -54.32 7.04 14.72
CA GLN A 161 -54.59 5.73 14.12
C GLN A 161 -53.33 5.18 13.45
N ASP A 162 -53.36 3.89 13.12
CA ASP A 162 -52.24 3.25 12.43
C ASP A 162 -52.00 3.91 11.07
N GLY A 163 -50.74 4.25 10.79
CA GLY A 163 -50.32 5.02 9.62
C GLY A 163 -50.30 6.54 9.82
N ASP A 164 -50.76 7.06 10.97
CA ASP A 164 -50.55 8.47 11.32
C ASP A 164 -49.14 8.70 11.86
N PHE A 165 -48.68 9.95 11.73
CA PHE A 165 -47.39 10.39 12.26
C PHE A 165 -47.59 11.40 13.39
N ALA A 166 -47.06 11.07 14.56
CA ALA A 166 -47.07 11.94 15.74
C ALA A 166 -45.71 12.64 15.88
N GLN A 167 -45.70 13.96 15.99
CA GLN A 167 -44.49 14.71 16.33
C GLN A 167 -44.37 14.80 17.86
N ALA A 168 -43.31 14.24 18.43
CA ALA A 168 -43.10 14.18 19.88
C ALA A 168 -41.64 14.43 20.28
N SER A 169 -41.42 15.09 21.42
CA SER A 169 -40.12 15.16 22.08
C SER A 169 -40.05 14.13 23.21
N MET A 170 -38.90 13.48 23.37
CA MET A 170 -38.74 12.32 24.25
C MET A 170 -37.50 12.43 25.13
N ASP A 171 -37.67 12.13 26.42
CA ASP A 171 -36.62 12.08 27.43
C ASP A 171 -36.54 10.68 28.06
N GLY A 172 -35.49 9.94 27.73
CA GLY A 172 -35.18 8.62 28.27
C GLY A 172 -34.11 8.69 29.37
N ARG A 173 -34.46 8.27 30.59
CA ARG A 173 -33.52 8.13 31.72
C ARG A 173 -33.34 6.65 32.11
N PRO A 174 -32.12 6.10 32.12
CA PRO A 174 -31.90 4.71 32.53
C PRO A 174 -32.17 4.53 34.03
N LYS A 175 -32.87 3.44 34.40
CA LYS A 175 -33.22 3.12 35.81
C LYS A 175 -32.03 2.62 36.64
N GLN A 176 -30.99 2.08 35.99
CA GLN A 176 -29.72 1.70 36.61
C GLN A 176 -28.58 2.33 35.82
N ALA A 177 -27.72 3.05 36.52
CA ALA A 177 -26.51 3.66 35.96
C ALA A 177 -25.41 2.59 35.92
N GLU A 178 -25.46 1.70 34.93
CA GLU A 178 -24.23 1.02 34.49
C GLU A 178 -23.46 1.97 33.56
N ASP A 179 -22.13 1.93 33.68
CA ASP A 179 -21.13 2.90 33.16
C ASP A 179 -21.11 3.10 31.63
N LYS A 180 -22.10 2.58 30.90
CA LYS A 180 -22.18 2.61 29.44
C LYS A 180 -23.52 3.09 28.87
N THR A 181 -24.49 3.46 29.70
CA THR A 181 -25.82 3.86 29.21
C THR A 181 -26.01 5.37 29.31
N GLN A 182 -26.07 6.05 28.16
CA GLN A 182 -26.29 7.51 28.09
C GLN A 182 -27.79 7.84 28.13
N PRO A 183 -28.19 8.95 28.77
CA PRO A 183 -29.56 9.45 28.65
C PRO A 183 -29.87 9.76 27.18
N VAL A 184 -31.11 9.48 26.77
CA VAL A 184 -31.59 9.76 25.41
C VAL A 184 -32.46 11.00 25.48
N HIS A 185 -32.11 12.01 24.72
CA HIS A 185 -32.94 13.19 24.51
C HIS A 185 -33.13 13.36 23.01
N MET A 186 -34.38 13.42 22.57
CA MET A 186 -34.71 13.58 21.16
C MET A 186 -35.82 14.62 21.04
N ASP A 187 -35.56 15.70 20.32
CA ASP A 187 -36.54 16.74 20.04
C ASP A 187 -37.21 16.52 18.69
N GLU A 188 -38.51 16.82 18.60
CA GLU A 188 -39.29 16.85 17.35
C GLU A 188 -39.18 15.57 16.50
N VAL A 189 -39.24 14.40 17.15
CA VAL A 189 -39.22 13.10 16.46
C VAL A 189 -40.58 12.84 15.84
N LEU A 190 -40.56 12.45 14.57
CA LEU A 190 -41.74 11.98 13.85
C LEU A 190 -41.88 10.46 14.09
N ILE A 191 -42.94 10.06 14.81
CA ILE A 191 -43.21 8.68 15.19
C ILE A 191 -44.39 8.16 14.37
N GLU A 192 -44.18 7.11 13.57
CA GLU A 192 -45.25 6.41 12.86
C GLU A 192 -46.02 5.50 13.83
N ILE A 193 -47.32 5.70 13.97
CA ILE A 193 -48.20 4.87 14.80
C ILE A 193 -48.48 3.55 14.07
N GLY A 194 -48.12 2.43 14.68
CA GLY A 194 -48.24 1.09 14.07
C GLY A 194 -47.15 0.75 13.06
N GLY A 195 -46.13 1.61 12.90
CA GLY A 195 -45.02 1.40 11.96
C GLY A 195 -44.15 0.20 12.33
N LYS A 196 -43.63 -0.52 11.32
CA LYS A 196 -42.77 -1.71 11.51
C LYS A 196 -41.47 -1.42 12.29
N ASN A 197 -41.02 -0.16 12.26
CA ASN A 197 -39.80 0.31 12.90
C ASN A 197 -40.06 1.09 14.21
N THR A 198 -41.32 1.22 14.63
CA THR A 198 -41.71 1.92 15.86
C THR A 198 -41.85 0.91 17.00
N VAL A 199 -41.37 1.26 18.19
CA VAL A 199 -41.56 0.43 19.40
C VAL A 199 -43.06 0.31 19.69
N PRO A 200 -43.63 -0.93 19.79
CA PRO A 200 -45.08 -1.15 19.92
C PRO A 200 -45.72 -0.34 21.04
N GLU A 201 -45.01 -0.18 22.15
CA GLU A 201 -45.45 0.58 23.32
C GLU A 201 -45.72 2.05 23.00
N PHE A 202 -45.00 2.68 22.05
CA PHE A 202 -45.35 4.05 21.61
C PHE A 202 -46.65 4.08 20.83
N SER A 203 -46.90 3.07 20.01
CA SER A 203 -48.13 2.99 19.22
C SER A 203 -49.36 2.75 20.10
N GLU A 204 -49.23 1.97 21.18
CA GLU A 204 -50.34 1.71 22.10
C GLU A 204 -50.65 2.89 23.03
N ASN A 205 -49.61 3.62 23.50
CA ASN A 205 -49.78 4.70 24.48
C ASN A 205 -50.09 6.07 23.86
N LEU A 206 -49.90 6.24 22.55
CA LEU A 206 -50.18 7.49 21.83
C LEU A 206 -51.57 7.49 21.13
N ARG A 207 -52.28 6.36 21.11
CA ARG A 207 -53.64 6.24 20.55
C ARG A 207 -54.70 7.00 21.34
#